data_AF-A0A961ENK4-F1
#
_entry.id   AF-A0A961ENK4-F1
#
_cell.length_a   1.000
_cell.length_b   1.000
_cell.length_c   1.000
_cell.angle_alpha   90.00
_cell.angle_beta   90.00
_cell.angle_gamma   90.00
#
_symmetry.space_group_name_H-M   'P 1'
#
loop_
_entity.id
_entity.type
_entity.pdbx_description
1 polymer ?
#
loop_
_entity_poly.entity_id
_entity_poly.type
_entity_poly.pdbx_seq_one_letter_code
_entity_poly.pdbx_strand_id
1 'polypeptide(L)' 'LDGTAKGGIVVAVQRKLGVPVKLVGLGEGPDDLAPFDPEAFVDAILQ' A
#
# COMPACT_ATOMS: atom_id res chain seq x y z
N LEU A 1 -2.37 -6.13 -5.49
CA LEU A 1 -2.93 -4.93 -4.80
C LEU A 1 -4.34 -4.70 -5.35
N ASP A 2 -5.16 -5.75 -5.39
CA ASP A 2 -6.09 -5.94 -6.52
C ASP A 2 -7.54 -5.66 -6.17
N GLY A 3 -7.79 -4.48 -5.63
CA GLY A 3 -9.17 -4.03 -5.46
C GLY A 3 -9.24 -2.89 -4.48
N THR A 4 -9.44 -1.70 -5.03
CA THR A 4 -10.29 -0.58 -4.57
C THR A 4 -10.63 -0.44 -3.07
N ALA A 5 -10.93 -1.51 -2.35
CA ALA A 5 -11.10 -1.56 -0.89
C ALA A 5 -9.79 -1.46 -0.07
N LYS A 6 -8.64 -1.92 -0.58
CA LYS A 6 -7.36 -1.84 0.15
C LYS A 6 -6.62 -0.50 -0.04
N GLY A 7 -6.93 0.26 -1.09
CA GLY A 7 -6.27 1.55 -1.34
C GLY A 7 -6.51 2.59 -0.23
N GLY A 8 -7.73 2.62 0.33
CA GLY A 8 -8.09 3.56 1.39
C GLY A 8 -7.37 3.33 2.72
N ILE A 9 -6.97 2.08 3.03
CA ILE A 9 -6.41 1.76 4.35
C ILE A 9 -5.02 2.36 4.55
N VAL A 10 -4.20 2.41 3.50
CA VAL A 10 -2.85 2.98 3.55
C VAL A 10 -2.90 4.45 3.93
N VAL A 11 -3.84 5.20 3.31
CA VAL A 11 -4.06 6.62 3.61
C VAL A 11 -4.59 6.81 5.04
N ALA A 12 -5.54 5.98 5.47
CA ALA A 12 -6.10 6.06 6.82
C ALA A 12 -5.05 5.75 7.91
N VAL A 13 -4.21 4.74 7.70
CA VAL A 13 -3.14 4.35 8.62
C VAL A 13 -2.09 5.45 8.70
N GLN A 14 -1.66 6.01 7.57
CA GLN A 14 -0.71 7.12 7.54
C GLN A 14 -1.25 8.36 8.27
N ARG A 15 -2.52 8.73 8.06
CA ARG A 15 -3.17 9.83 8.78
C ARG A 15 -3.26 9.59 10.29
N LYS A 16 -3.52 8.35 10.70
CA LYS A 16 -3.68 8.00 12.12
C LYS A 16 -2.36 7.92 12.87
N LEU A 17 -1.31 7.38 12.25
CA LEU A 17 -0.04 7.09 12.92
C LEU A 17 1.04 8.12 12.63
N GLY A 18 0.92 8.91 11.56
CA GLY A 18 1.91 9.93 11.19
C GLY A 18 3.26 9.36 10.72
N VAL A 19 3.34 8.05 10.46
CA VAL A 19 4.56 7.36 10.05
C VAL A 19 4.48 6.89 8.59
N PRO A 20 5.60 6.83 7.87
CA PRO A 20 5.62 6.37 6.49
C PRO A 20 5.42 4.85 6.40
N VAL A 21 4.66 4.40 5.41
CA VAL A 21 4.63 3.00 5.00
C VAL A 21 5.91 2.70 4.23
N LYS A 22 6.58 1.59 4.56
CA LYS A 22 7.87 1.21 3.96
C LYS A 22 7.78 -0.02 3.08
N LEU A 23 6.92 -0.96 3.43
CA LEU A 23 6.79 -2.25 2.75
C LEU A 23 5.31 -2.58 2.54
N VAL A 24 5.03 -3.33 1.49
CA VAL A 24 3.72 -3.90 1.19
C VAL A 24 3.82 -5.38 0.86
N GLY A 25 2.81 -6.13 1.29
CA GLY A 25 2.67 -7.55 0.94
C GLY A 25 2.08 -7.69 -0.46
N LEU A 26 2.74 -8.49 -1.31
CA LEU A 26 2.30 -8.81 -2.67
C LEU A 26 1.63 -10.20 -2.77
N GLY A 27 1.72 -11.01 -1.72
CA GLY A 27 1.26 -12.39 -1.64
C GLY A 27 1.35 -12.93 -0.22
N GLU A 28 1.30 -14.25 -0.07
CA GLU A 28 1.30 -14.96 1.22
C GLU A 28 2.66 -15.60 1.56
N GLY A 29 3.59 -15.62 0.60
CA GLY A 29 4.93 -16.17 0.78
C GLY A 29 5.80 -15.31 1.70
N PRO A 30 6.83 -15.91 2.33
CA PRO A 30 7.74 -15.19 3.23
C PRO A 30 8.53 -14.09 2.51
N ASP A 31 8.73 -14.24 1.19
CA ASP A 31 9.48 -13.30 0.36
C ASP A 31 8.57 -12.32 -0.40
N ASP A 32 7.25 -12.37 -0.18
CA ASP A 32 6.28 -11.54 -0.89
C ASP A 32 6.16 -10.13 -0.28
N LEU A 33 7.29 -9.51 0.03
CA LEU A 33 7.39 -8.14 0.52
C LEU A 33 8.13 -7.28 -0.50
N ALA A 34 7.57 -6.12 -0.80
CA ALA A 34 8.20 -5.14 -1.67
C ALA A 34 8.24 -3.76 -1.01
N PRO A 35 9.21 -2.89 -1.38
CA PRO A 35 9.18 -1.48 -1.05
C PRO A 35 7.85 -0.85 -1.44
N PHE A 36 7.30 -0.03 -0.55
CA PHE A 36 6.11 0.74 -0.86
C PHE A 36 6.48 1.92 -1.76
N ASP A 37 5.86 1.98 -2.94
CA ASP A 37 5.96 3.09 -3.89
C ASP A 37 4.66 3.91 -3.84
N PRO A 38 4.68 5.13 -3.27
CA PRO A 38 3.49 5.99 -3.19
C PRO A 38 2.98 6.46 -4.56
N GLU A 39 3.86 6.67 -5.54
CA GLU A 39 3.46 7.13 -6.87
C GLU A 39 2.72 6.02 -7.61
N ALA A 40 3.33 4.83 -7.68
CA ALA A 40 2.70 3.66 -8.28
C ALA A 40 1.38 3.28 -7.58
N PHE A 41 1.29 3.50 -6.27
CA PHE A 41 0.06 3.27 -5.50
C PHE A 41 -1.07 4.25 -5.87
N VAL A 42 -0.74 5.54 -6.03
CA VAL A 42 -1.73 6.55 -6.44
C VAL A 42 -2.18 6.30 -7.87
N ASP A 43 -1.24 6.00 -8.78
CA ASP A 43 -1.55 5.70 -10.18
C ASP A 43 -2.49 4.50 -10.28
N ALA A 44 -2.26 3.44 -9.50
CA ALA A 44 -3.12 2.26 -9.46
C ALA A 44 -4.53 2.53 -8.90
N ILE A 45 -4.74 3.61 -8.15
CA ILE A 45 -6.06 4.03 -7.64
C ILE A 45 -6.82 4.87 -8.66
N LEU A 46 -6.10 5.62 -9.51
CA LEU A 46 -6.68 6.58 -10.45
C LEU A 46 -7.00 5.97 -11.83
N GLN A 47 -6.60 4.72 -12.09
CA GLN A 47 -7.01 3.93 -13.26
C GLN A 47 -8.34 3.21 -13.03
#